data_AF-A0A3B0Y236-F1
#
_entry.id   AF-A0A3B0Y236-F1
#
_cell.length_a   1.000
_cell.length_b   1.000
_cell.length_c   1.000
_cell.angle_alpha   90.00
_cell.angle_beta   90.00
_cell.angle_gamma   90.00
#
_symmetry.space_group_name_H-M   'P 1'
#
loop_
_entity.id
_entity.type
_entity.pdbx_description
1 polymer ?
#
loop_
_entity_poly.entity_id
_entity_poly.type
_entity_poly.pdbx_seq_one_letter_code
_entity_poly.pdbx_strand_id
1 'polypeptide(L)'
;VKKSMQSTLDRYEIGILVSDVNLQDAQPPEEVQAAFSDAIKAREDKERLKNEAETYANEVIPKARGRAARQTQEAQAYKESLIAKSQGEASRFNALLEEYKKAPEVTRDRLYLETMETVLRRTNKVIIDSDNANNLMYLPLDQLMKQNTSKRSGGTNVSDAFTGTLTETPTLTPQPSRSPRRTRETR
;
A
#
# COMPACT_ATOMS: atom_id res chain seq x y z
N VAL A 1 15.78 19.28 -56.79
CA VAL A 1 15.82 18.14 -57.74
C VAL A 1 14.86 18.33 -58.92
N LYS A 2 13.52 18.45 -58.71
CA LYS A 2 12.52 18.68 -59.78
C LYS A 2 12.89 19.80 -60.79
N LYS A 3 13.28 20.99 -60.31
CA LYS A 3 13.74 22.10 -61.19
C LYS A 3 14.98 21.77 -62.03
N SER A 4 15.92 20.99 -61.47
CA SER A 4 17.18 20.65 -62.14
C SER A 4 16.96 19.59 -63.23
N MET A 5 16.07 18.62 -62.97
CA MET A 5 15.67 17.63 -63.99
C MET A 5 14.83 18.29 -65.08
N GLN A 6 13.83 19.12 -64.74
CA GLN A 6 13.01 19.84 -65.73
C GLN A 6 13.89 20.72 -66.63
N SER A 7 14.81 21.49 -66.06
CA SER A 7 15.76 22.32 -66.83
C SER A 7 16.67 21.51 -67.77
N THR A 8 16.98 20.25 -67.45
CA THR A 8 17.80 19.38 -68.31
C THR A 8 16.97 18.83 -69.47
N LEU A 9 15.73 18.43 -69.20
CA LEU A 9 14.80 17.92 -70.22
C LEU A 9 14.34 19.04 -71.17
N ASP A 10 14.13 20.25 -70.66
CA ASP A 10 13.81 21.43 -71.47
C ASP A 10 14.96 21.81 -72.40
N ARG A 11 16.22 21.66 -71.95
CA ARG A 11 17.42 21.90 -72.77
C ARG A 11 17.60 20.84 -73.88
N TYR A 12 17.06 19.64 -73.70
CA TYR A 12 17.02 18.60 -74.74
C TYR A 12 15.75 18.66 -75.61
N GLU A 13 14.89 19.67 -75.43
CA GLU A 13 13.68 19.94 -76.24
C GLU A 13 12.72 18.74 -76.41
N ILE A 14 12.70 17.84 -75.42
CA ILE A 14 11.97 16.57 -75.50
C ILE A 14 10.48 16.68 -75.15
N GLY A 15 9.98 17.87 -74.79
CA GLY A 15 8.55 18.17 -74.65
C GLY A 15 7.82 17.46 -73.50
N ILE A 16 8.54 16.92 -72.51
CA ILE A 16 7.98 16.16 -71.37
C ILE A 16 7.97 17.04 -70.11
N LEU A 17 6.82 17.10 -69.43
CA LEU A 17 6.64 17.79 -68.15
C LEU A 17 6.75 16.81 -66.98
N VAL A 18 7.66 17.07 -66.05
CA VAL A 18 7.85 16.24 -64.84
C VAL A 18 6.79 16.61 -63.79
N SER A 19 5.79 15.73 -63.62
CA SER A 19 4.72 15.93 -62.62
C SER A 19 5.27 15.82 -61.20
N ASP A 20 5.87 14.69 -60.83
CA ASP A 20 6.36 14.43 -59.48
C ASP A 20 7.68 13.68 -59.47
N VAL A 21 8.58 14.08 -58.57
CA VAL A 21 9.86 13.41 -58.33
C VAL A 21 9.75 12.74 -56.97
N ASN A 22 9.67 11.41 -56.97
CA ASN A 22 9.68 10.62 -55.75
C ASN A 22 11.13 10.31 -55.38
N LEU A 23 11.67 11.02 -54.39
CA LEU A 23 13.02 10.78 -53.91
C LEU A 23 12.97 9.55 -53.03
N GLN A 24 13.61 8.45 -53.45
CA GLN A 24 13.71 7.25 -52.62
C GLN A 24 14.51 7.60 -51.35
N ASP A 25 14.09 7.05 -50.21
CA ASP A 25 14.68 7.33 -48.91
C ASP A 25 16.20 7.14 -48.95
N ALA A 26 16.93 8.25 -48.78
CA ALA A 26 18.38 8.26 -48.82
C ALA A 26 18.92 7.62 -47.53
N GLN A 27 19.35 6.36 -47.62
CA GLN A 27 20.03 5.69 -46.52
C GLN A 27 21.42 6.29 -46.28
N PRO A 28 21.84 6.51 -45.03
CA PRO A 28 23.18 6.98 -44.71
C PRO A 28 24.25 5.97 -45.17
N PRO A 29 25.41 6.44 -45.69
CA PRO A 29 26.52 5.56 -46.02
C PRO A 29 27.03 4.82 -44.77
N GLU A 30 27.52 3.59 -44.94
CA GLU A 30 27.84 2.68 -43.83
C GLU A 30 28.80 3.28 -42.79
N GLU A 31 29.69 4.17 -43.24
CA GLU A 31 30.71 4.85 -42.43
C GLU A 31 30.14 5.69 -41.27
N VAL A 32 28.91 6.21 -41.38
CA VAL A 32 28.29 7.10 -40.37
C VAL A 32 27.11 6.49 -39.64
N GLN A 33 26.64 5.31 -40.04
CA GLN A 33 25.48 4.66 -39.41
C GLN A 33 25.66 4.43 -37.91
N ALA A 34 26.88 4.08 -37.48
CA ALA A 34 27.19 3.86 -36.06
C ALA A 34 26.97 5.13 -35.22
N ALA A 35 27.49 6.28 -35.65
CA ALA A 35 27.36 7.55 -34.91
C ALA A 35 25.92 8.07 -34.88
N PHE A 36 25.17 7.93 -35.98
CA PHE A 36 23.74 8.27 -36.00
C PHE A 36 22.93 7.34 -35.09
N SER A 37 23.21 6.03 -35.12
CA SER A 37 22.52 5.08 -34.24
C SER A 37 22.76 5.36 -32.76
N ASP A 38 23.97 5.80 -32.40
CA ASP A 38 24.32 6.18 -31.04
C ASP A 38 23.59 7.46 -30.59
N ALA A 39 23.53 8.48 -31.46
CA ALA A 39 22.79 9.70 -31.18
C ALA A 39 21.28 9.45 -31.00
N ILE A 40 20.69 8.54 -31.79
CA ILE A 40 19.28 8.15 -31.64
C ILE A 40 19.06 7.41 -30.31
N LYS A 41 19.91 6.42 -29.99
CA LYS A 41 19.85 5.70 -28.70
C LYS A 41 19.95 6.65 -27.51
N ALA A 42 20.92 7.57 -27.53
CA ALA A 42 21.09 8.55 -26.46
C ALA A 42 19.85 9.46 -26.30
N ARG A 43 19.19 9.82 -27.41
CA ARG A 43 17.95 10.62 -27.38
C ARG A 43 16.78 9.83 -26.80
N GLU A 44 16.62 8.57 -27.22
CA GLU A 44 15.59 7.67 -26.69
C GLU A 44 15.79 7.41 -25.20
N ASP A 45 17.03 7.17 -24.77
CA ASP A 45 17.34 7.00 -23.35
C ASP A 45 17.03 8.25 -22.54
N LYS A 46 17.35 9.44 -23.06
CA LYS A 46 16.98 10.71 -22.42
C LYS A 46 15.46 10.85 -22.27
N GLU A 47 14.71 10.57 -23.34
CA GLU A 47 13.24 10.64 -23.31
C GLU A 47 12.66 9.61 -22.34
N ARG A 48 13.18 8.38 -22.34
CA ARG A 48 12.80 7.32 -21.40
C ARG A 48 13.04 7.74 -19.96
N LEU A 49 14.25 8.20 -19.62
CA LEU A 49 14.59 8.64 -18.27
C LEU A 49 13.73 9.83 -17.82
N LYS A 50 13.42 10.76 -18.73
CA LYS A 50 12.52 11.87 -18.43
C LYS A 50 11.10 11.38 -18.11
N ASN A 51 10.56 10.48 -18.92
CA ASN A 51 9.23 9.91 -18.71
C ASN A 51 9.16 9.08 -17.42
N GLU A 52 10.21 8.32 -17.11
CA GLU A 52 10.33 7.57 -15.85
C GLU A 52 10.35 8.51 -14.64
N ALA A 53 11.12 9.60 -14.70
CA ALA A 53 11.18 10.61 -13.64
C ALA A 53 9.84 11.33 -13.44
N GLU A 54 9.18 11.72 -14.53
CA GLU A 54 7.84 12.32 -14.48
C GLU A 54 6.81 11.34 -13.90
N THR A 55 6.85 10.07 -14.30
CA THR A 55 5.99 9.02 -13.75
C THR A 55 6.22 8.83 -12.26
N TYR A 56 7.48 8.77 -11.83
CA TYR A 56 7.85 8.64 -10.42
C TYR A 56 7.36 9.83 -9.59
N ALA A 57 7.54 11.06 -10.08
CA ALA A 57 7.04 12.26 -9.41
C ALA A 57 5.51 12.26 -9.30
N ASN A 58 4.83 11.90 -10.39
CA ASN A 58 3.38 11.78 -10.46
C ASN A 58 2.83 10.67 -9.55
N GLU A 59 3.64 9.66 -9.22
CA GLU A 59 3.27 8.61 -8.28
C GLU A 59 3.53 9.03 -6.81
N VAL A 60 4.70 9.57 -6.52
CA VAL A 60 5.15 9.85 -5.14
C VAL A 60 4.45 11.06 -4.56
N ILE A 61 4.30 12.15 -5.32
CA ILE A 61 3.73 13.41 -4.79
C ILE A 61 2.28 13.22 -4.31
N PRO A 62 1.37 12.60 -5.08
CA PRO A 62 0.00 12.36 -4.62
C PRO A 62 -0.07 11.37 -3.46
N LYS A 63 0.76 10.32 -3.45
CA LYS A 63 0.84 9.37 -2.33
C LYS A 63 1.28 10.06 -1.05
N ALA A 64 2.31 10.91 -1.10
CA ALA A 64 2.80 11.67 0.04
C ALA A 64 1.73 12.66 0.54
N ARG A 65 1.08 13.41 -0.36
CA ARG A 65 -0.03 14.31 -0.01
C ARG A 65 -1.20 13.56 0.63
N GLY A 66 -1.57 12.39 0.09
CA GLY A 66 -2.63 11.56 0.66
C GLY A 66 -2.29 11.04 2.06
N ARG A 67 -1.04 10.65 2.31
CA ARG A 67 -0.57 10.26 3.66
C ARG A 67 -0.61 11.44 4.63
N ALA A 68 -0.15 12.61 4.21
CA ALA A 68 -0.20 13.82 5.03
C ALA A 68 -1.65 14.21 5.38
N ALA A 69 -2.54 14.21 4.39
CA ALA A 69 -3.97 14.48 4.59
C ALA A 69 -4.60 13.48 5.57
N ARG A 70 -4.31 12.18 5.40
CA ARG A 70 -4.78 11.14 6.32
C ARG A 70 -4.30 11.39 7.75
N GLN A 71 -3.02 11.69 7.94
CA GLN A 71 -2.46 11.96 9.27
C GLN A 71 -3.14 13.16 9.93
N THR A 72 -3.42 14.23 9.17
CA THR A 72 -4.15 15.39 9.71
C THR A 72 -5.60 15.05 10.08
N GLN A 73 -6.27 14.23 9.26
CA GLN A 73 -7.64 13.78 9.52
C GLN A 73 -7.72 12.85 10.72
N GLU A 74 -6.77 11.92 10.87
CA GLU A 74 -6.67 11.03 12.04
C GLU A 74 -6.44 11.84 13.32
N ALA A 75 -5.56 12.84 13.29
CA ALA A 75 -5.32 13.73 14.43
C ALA A 75 -6.59 14.53 14.80
N GLN A 76 -7.30 15.06 13.80
CA GLN A 76 -8.54 15.79 14.02
C GLN A 76 -9.65 14.89 14.56
N ALA A 77 -9.82 13.69 14.00
CA ALA A 77 -10.76 12.70 14.48
C ALA A 77 -10.45 12.27 15.92
N TYR A 78 -9.18 12.07 16.26
CA TYR A 78 -8.77 11.77 17.64
C TYR A 78 -9.15 12.90 18.58
N LYS A 79 -8.83 14.16 18.22
CA LYS A 79 -9.20 15.35 19.00
C LYS A 79 -10.71 15.42 19.23
N GLU A 80 -11.51 15.27 18.18
CA GLU A 80 -12.96 15.31 18.28
C GLU A 80 -13.52 14.16 19.12
N SER A 81 -12.99 12.94 18.94
CA SER A 81 -13.38 11.78 19.75
C SER A 81 -13.08 11.99 21.23
N LEU A 82 -11.95 12.63 21.55
CA LEU A 82 -11.56 12.92 22.91
C LEU A 82 -12.49 13.97 23.53
N ILE A 83 -12.78 15.06 22.81
CA ILE A 83 -13.72 16.09 23.26
C ILE A 83 -15.11 15.49 23.49
N ALA A 84 -15.64 14.71 22.54
CA ALA A 84 -16.95 14.08 22.67
C ALA A 84 -17.01 13.09 23.83
N LYS A 85 -15.95 12.29 24.02
CA LYS A 85 -15.84 11.37 25.16
C LYS A 85 -15.81 12.12 26.48
N SER A 86 -14.97 13.16 26.60
CA SER A 86 -14.90 13.98 27.82
C SER A 86 -16.21 14.71 28.12
N GLN A 87 -16.92 15.21 27.10
CA GLN A 87 -18.24 15.81 27.27
C GLN A 87 -19.29 14.79 27.71
N GLY A 88 -19.28 13.58 27.13
CA GLY A 88 -20.17 12.49 27.53
C GLY A 88 -19.92 12.04 28.97
N GLU A 89 -18.65 11.90 29.37
CA GLU A 89 -18.26 11.57 30.74
C GLU A 89 -18.67 12.67 31.73
N ALA A 90 -18.46 13.95 31.39
CA ALA A 90 -18.89 15.07 32.22
C ALA A 90 -20.42 15.12 32.38
N SER A 91 -21.17 14.89 31.30
CA SER A 91 -22.63 14.81 31.32
C SER A 91 -23.11 13.66 32.21
N ARG A 92 -22.53 12.46 32.05
CA ARG A 92 -22.82 11.29 32.89
C ARG A 92 -22.51 11.58 34.36
N PHE A 93 -21.39 12.23 34.65
CA PHE A 93 -21.00 12.60 36.01
C PHE A 93 -22.00 13.57 36.64
N ASN A 94 -22.44 14.60 35.90
CA ASN A 94 -23.43 15.55 36.40
C ASN A 94 -24.76 14.88 36.72
N ALA A 95 -25.24 13.99 35.83
CA ALA A 95 -26.46 13.22 36.07
C ALA A 95 -26.32 12.29 37.30
N LEU A 96 -25.17 11.63 37.45
CA LEU A 96 -24.88 10.80 38.61
C LEU A 96 -24.80 11.61 39.91
N LEU A 97 -24.21 12.81 39.86
CA LEU A 97 -24.09 13.70 41.02
C LEU A 97 -25.46 14.17 41.51
N GLU A 98 -26.39 14.44 40.61
CA GLU A 98 -27.77 14.79 40.97
C GLU A 98 -28.45 13.65 41.74
N GLU A 99 -28.35 12.42 41.25
CA GLU A 99 -28.92 11.24 41.92
C GLU A 99 -28.21 10.90 43.23
N TYR A 100 -26.89 11.06 43.26
CA TYR A 100 -26.08 10.85 44.46
C TYR A 100 -26.50 11.79 45.61
N LYS A 101 -26.84 13.05 45.29
CA LYS A 101 -27.37 14.01 46.27
C LYS A 101 -28.72 13.58 46.84
N LYS A 102 -29.55 12.87 46.07
CA LYS A 102 -30.85 12.35 46.51
C LYS A 102 -30.69 11.14 47.43
N ALA A 103 -29.80 10.20 47.08
CA ALA A 103 -29.58 8.98 47.86
C ALA A 103 -28.10 8.52 47.82
N PRO A 104 -27.28 8.90 48.82
CA PRO A 104 -25.83 8.67 48.78
C PRO A 104 -25.40 7.23 49.06
N GLU A 105 -26.03 6.51 50.01
CA GLU A 105 -25.61 5.14 50.35
C GLU A 105 -25.83 4.15 49.19
N VAL A 106 -27.06 4.06 48.69
CA VAL A 106 -27.41 3.13 47.59
C VAL A 106 -26.62 3.39 46.30
N THR A 107 -26.29 4.66 46.02
CA THR A 107 -25.51 5.03 44.83
C THR A 107 -24.05 4.57 44.95
N ARG A 108 -23.45 4.66 46.15
CA ARG A 108 -22.08 4.17 46.40
C ARG A 108 -22.01 2.66 46.25
N ASP A 109 -22.95 1.95 46.87
CA ASP A 109 -22.97 0.49 46.84
C ASP A 109 -23.16 -0.03 45.42
N ARG A 110 -24.06 0.58 44.64
CA ARG A 110 -24.22 0.26 43.21
C ARG A 110 -22.93 0.46 42.44
N LEU A 111 -22.26 1.62 42.60
CA LEU A 111 -21.02 1.92 41.87
C LEU A 111 -19.90 0.94 42.23
N TYR A 112 -19.79 0.55 43.50
CA TYR A 112 -18.85 -0.45 43.97
C TYR A 112 -19.12 -1.82 43.33
N LEU A 113 -20.38 -2.27 43.33
CA LEU A 113 -20.75 -3.54 42.72
C LEU A 113 -20.53 -3.54 41.20
N GLU A 114 -20.86 -2.45 40.48
CA GLU A 114 -20.64 -2.33 39.02
C GLU A 114 -19.14 -2.33 38.65
N THR A 115 -18.33 -1.61 39.43
CA THR A 115 -16.87 -1.60 39.24
C THR A 115 -16.27 -2.96 39.53
N MET A 116 -16.69 -3.60 40.63
CA MET A 116 -16.25 -4.94 40.99
C MET A 116 -16.69 -5.98 39.95
N GLU A 117 -17.92 -5.89 39.43
CA GLU A 117 -18.39 -6.73 38.32
C GLU A 117 -17.51 -6.55 37.09
N THR A 118 -17.18 -5.31 36.70
CA THR A 118 -16.34 -5.03 35.53
C THR A 118 -14.92 -5.56 35.69
N VAL A 119 -14.32 -5.40 36.87
CA VAL A 119 -12.97 -5.89 37.19
C VAL A 119 -12.95 -7.42 37.23
N LEU A 120 -13.92 -8.03 37.91
CA LEU A 120 -14.03 -9.48 38.01
C LEU A 120 -14.39 -10.12 36.67
N ARG A 121 -15.17 -9.46 35.80
CA ARG A 121 -15.46 -9.94 34.43
C ARG A 121 -14.20 -10.01 33.57
N ARG A 122 -13.23 -9.12 33.80
CA ARG A 122 -11.95 -9.09 33.07
C ARG A 122 -10.92 -10.08 33.63
N THR A 123 -11.17 -10.62 34.81
CA THR A 123 -10.23 -11.51 35.51
C THR A 123 -10.70 -12.97 35.36
N ASN A 124 -9.78 -13.86 35.00
CA ASN A 124 -10.10 -15.29 34.93
C ASN A 124 -10.24 -15.83 36.37
N LYS A 125 -11.49 -16.08 36.79
CA LYS A 125 -11.78 -16.65 38.10
C LYS A 125 -11.81 -18.17 38.02
N VAL A 126 -10.94 -18.84 38.78
CA VAL A 126 -11.00 -20.29 39.01
C VAL A 126 -11.61 -20.50 40.38
N ILE A 127 -12.80 -21.12 40.43
CA ILE A 127 -13.47 -21.48 41.69
C ILE A 127 -13.14 -22.93 41.98
N ILE A 128 -12.51 -23.19 43.12
CA ILE A 128 -12.22 -24.54 43.60
C ILE A 128 -13.29 -24.85 44.66
N ASP A 129 -14.13 -25.84 44.37
CA ASP A 129 -15.10 -26.37 45.32
C ASP A 129 -14.38 -27.28 46.32
N SER A 130 -14.33 -26.85 47.58
CA SER A 130 -13.59 -27.51 48.66
C SER A 130 -14.40 -28.63 49.34
N ASP A 131 -15.66 -28.84 48.95
CA ASP A 131 -16.54 -29.81 49.61
C ASP A 131 -16.27 -31.26 49.16
N ASN A 132 -15.42 -31.47 48.16
CA ASN A 132 -14.92 -32.79 47.78
C ASN A 132 -13.39 -32.82 47.72
N ALA A 133 -12.79 -32.95 48.90
CA ALA A 133 -11.36 -32.88 49.19
C ALA A 133 -10.49 -34.02 48.61
N ASN A 134 -10.73 -34.50 47.39
CA ASN A 134 -9.94 -35.60 46.81
C ASN A 134 -9.80 -35.64 45.28
N ASN A 135 -9.97 -34.52 44.57
CA ASN A 135 -9.49 -34.45 43.19
C ASN A 135 -8.36 -33.42 43.08
N LEU A 136 -7.12 -33.91 43.10
CA LEU A 136 -5.94 -33.21 42.60
C LEU A 136 -6.14 -32.96 41.10
N MET A 137 -6.95 -31.97 40.75
CA MET A 137 -7.00 -31.40 39.41
C MET A 137 -5.69 -30.66 39.19
N TYR A 138 -4.74 -31.35 38.57
CA TYR A 138 -3.61 -30.72 37.90
C TYR A 138 -4.18 -29.76 36.85
N LEU A 139 -4.22 -28.47 37.16
CA LEU A 139 -4.49 -27.43 36.18
C LEU A 139 -3.19 -27.19 35.38
N PRO A 140 -3.12 -27.61 34.09
CA PRO A 140 -2.01 -27.21 33.24
C PRO A 140 -2.15 -25.71 32.92
N LEU A 141 -1.53 -24.88 33.77
CA LEU A 141 -1.45 -23.42 33.58
C LEU A 141 -0.94 -23.03 32.18
N ASP A 142 -0.13 -23.90 31.56
CA ASP A 142 0.44 -23.73 30.22
C ASP A 142 -0.59 -23.77 29.08
N GLN A 143 -1.65 -24.56 29.19
CA GLN A 143 -2.66 -24.68 28.11
C GLN A 143 -3.63 -23.49 28.09
N LEU A 144 -3.94 -22.91 29.25
CA LEU A 144 -4.79 -21.72 29.36
C LEU A 144 -4.08 -20.46 28.83
N MET A 145 -2.75 -20.39 28.97
CA MET A 145 -1.95 -19.31 28.40
C MET A 145 -1.78 -19.44 26.87
N LYS A 146 -1.60 -20.65 26.34
CA LYS A 146 -1.46 -20.91 24.88
C LYS A 146 -2.73 -20.68 24.07
N GLN A 147 -3.91 -20.94 24.63
CA GLN A 147 -5.18 -20.64 23.94
C GLN A 147 -5.41 -19.12 23.78
N ASN A 148 -4.72 -18.31 24.57
CA ASN A 148 -4.78 -16.85 24.52
C ASN A 148 -3.88 -16.24 23.42
N THR A 149 -2.77 -16.89 23.06
CA THR A 149 -1.93 -16.43 21.93
C THR A 149 -2.61 -16.68 20.58
N SER A 150 -3.34 -17.79 20.44
CA SER A 150 -4.04 -18.13 19.19
C SER A 150 -5.33 -17.32 18.96
N LYS A 151 -5.96 -16.80 20.02
CA LYS A 151 -7.16 -15.93 19.89
C LYS A 151 -6.81 -14.45 19.69
N ARG A 152 -5.56 -14.06 19.96
CA ARG A 152 -5.03 -12.70 19.74
C ARG A 152 -4.34 -12.54 18.37
N SER A 153 -4.09 -13.64 17.66
CA SER A 153 -3.55 -13.65 16.29
C SER A 153 -4.62 -13.74 15.18
N GLY A 154 -5.91 -13.69 15.54
CA GLY A 154 -7.03 -13.81 14.59
C GLY A 154 -7.62 -12.48 14.09
N GLY A 155 -6.98 -11.34 14.38
CA GLY A 155 -7.50 -10.04 14.00
C GLY A 155 -6.39 -9.08 13.61
N THR A 156 -6.45 -8.62 12.36
CA THR A 156 -5.78 -7.43 11.81
C THR A 156 -4.38 -7.65 11.26
N ASN A 157 -4.31 -8.13 10.02
CA ASN A 157 -3.19 -7.88 9.10
C ASN A 157 -3.15 -6.38 8.76
N VAL A 158 -2.50 -5.57 9.60
CA VAL A 158 -2.08 -4.20 9.26
C VAL A 158 -0.69 -3.98 9.85
N SER A 159 0.32 -4.55 9.20
CA SER A 159 1.72 -4.17 9.40
C SER A 159 2.56 -4.68 8.24
N ASP A 160 2.25 -4.20 7.04
CA ASP A 160 3.19 -4.21 5.92
C ASP A 160 3.31 -2.78 5.37
N ALA A 161 3.76 -1.91 6.27
CA ALA A 161 4.24 -0.58 5.94
C ALA A 161 5.16 -0.13 7.08
N PHE A 162 6.42 0.11 6.71
CA PHE A 162 7.48 0.75 7.51
C PHE A 162 8.46 -0.20 8.21
N THR A 163 9.49 -0.61 7.47
CA THR A 163 10.89 -0.32 7.80
C THR A 163 11.79 -0.69 6.62
N GLY A 164 12.37 0.32 5.97
CA GLY A 164 13.61 0.13 5.21
C GLY A 164 14.78 0.37 6.15
N THR A 165 15.79 -0.52 6.13
CA THR A 165 17.18 -0.24 5.73
C THR A 165 18.08 -1.46 6.01
N LEU A 166 18.74 -1.90 4.93
CA LEU A 166 20.11 -2.44 4.85
C LEU A 166 20.42 -3.77 5.57
N THR A 167 20.45 -4.88 4.82
CA THR A 167 21.67 -5.67 4.47
C THR A 167 21.28 -6.96 3.75
N GLU A 168 22.20 -7.46 2.92
CA GLU A 168 22.25 -8.76 2.23
C GLU A 168 21.70 -8.83 0.80
N THR A 169 22.63 -8.69 -0.15
CA THR A 169 22.62 -9.31 -1.47
C THR A 169 22.56 -10.84 -1.36
N PRO A 170 21.64 -11.53 -2.05
CA PRO A 170 21.85 -12.91 -2.47
C PRO A 170 22.05 -12.99 -3.98
N THR A 171 23.14 -13.65 -4.35
CA THR A 171 23.58 -14.03 -5.69
C THR A 171 22.47 -14.76 -6.46
N LEU A 172 22.07 -14.22 -7.63
CA LEU A 172 21.18 -14.88 -8.58
C LEU A 172 21.94 -16.00 -9.31
N THR A 173 21.58 -17.25 -9.04
CA THR A 173 21.88 -18.39 -9.91
C THR A 173 20.67 -18.60 -10.83
N PRO A 174 20.79 -18.53 -12.17
CA PRO A 174 19.64 -18.72 -13.05
C PRO A 174 19.33 -20.21 -13.23
N GLN A 175 18.15 -20.63 -12.77
CA GLN A 175 17.58 -21.95 -13.04
C GLN A 175 16.60 -21.85 -14.23
N PRO A 176 16.73 -22.69 -15.29
CA PRO A 176 15.89 -22.56 -16.48
C PRO A 176 14.47 -23.11 -16.23
N SER A 177 13.47 -22.24 -16.39
CA SER A 177 12.05 -22.58 -16.36
C SER A 177 11.64 -23.31 -17.64
N ARG A 178 11.19 -24.57 -17.50
CA ARG A 178 10.52 -25.34 -18.55
C ARG A 178 9.14 -24.75 -18.86
N SER A 179 8.88 -24.44 -20.12
CA SER A 179 7.58 -24.00 -20.64
C SER A 179 6.58 -25.17 -20.71
N PRO A 180 5.28 -24.96 -20.42
CA PRO A 180 4.27 -25.98 -20.64
C PRO A 180 3.86 -26.01 -22.11
N ARG A 181 4.07 -27.17 -22.74
CA ARG A 181 3.67 -27.49 -24.11
C ARG A 181 2.15 -27.53 -24.18
N ARG A 182 1.53 -26.52 -24.82
CA ARG A 182 0.11 -26.56 -25.22
C ARG A 182 -0.08 -27.66 -26.25
N THR A 183 -0.69 -28.77 -25.85
CA THR A 183 -1.28 -29.73 -26.79
C THR A 183 -2.57 -29.15 -27.35
N ARG A 184 -2.58 -28.96 -28.66
CA ARG A 184 -3.74 -28.60 -29.47
C ARG A 184 -4.45 -29.90 -29.77
N GLU A 185 -5.55 -30.20 -29.08
CA GLU A 185 -6.46 -31.24 -29.54
C GLU A 185 -7.28 -30.70 -30.71
N THR A 186 -7.22 -31.45 -31.80
CA THR A 186 -8.16 -31.44 -32.90
C THR A 186 -8.79 -32.82 -32.93
N ARG A 187 -10.10 -32.91 -32.72
CA ARG A 187 -11.06 -33.57 -33.63
C ARG A 187 -12.46 -33.55 -33.00
#